data_AF-A0A6L2Q4Y2-F1
#
_entry.id   AF-A0A6L2Q4Y2-F1
#
_cell.length_a   1.000
_cell.length_b   1.000
_cell.length_c   1.000
_cell.angle_alpha   90.00
_cell.angle_beta   90.00
_cell.angle_gamma   90.00
#
_symmetry.space_group_name_H-M   'P 1'
#
loop_
_entity.id
_entity.type
_entity.pdbx_description
1 polymer ?
#
loop_
_entity_poly.entity_id
_entity_poly.type
_entity_poly.pdbx_seq_one_letter_code
_entity_poly.pdbx_strand_id
1 'polypeptide(L)'
;MNLRDADTGKILWQLNEDLSVPEIEHEARVPKRVLKCRAVSREINFSSVEPMEKFRLEQKILFKGRCLEEWFFEFGFVIPNSTNTWQSLIEAAPESQMMPANVLK
;
A
#
# COMPACT_ATOMS: atom_id res chain seq x y z
N MET A 1 -1.58 4.95 -7.96
CA MET A 1 -0.82 4.69 -6.72
C MET A 1 0.69 4.73 -6.99
N ASN A 2 1.50 5.23 -6.05
CA ASN A 2 2.96 5.09 -6.10
C ASN A 2 3.55 4.62 -4.77
N LEU A 3 4.72 3.99 -4.85
CA LEU A 3 5.54 3.56 -3.72
C LEU A 3 6.92 4.21 -3.84
N ARG A 4 7.39 4.80 -2.76
CA ARG A 4 8.69 5.47 -2.66
C ARG A 4 9.46 4.91 -1.48
N ASP A 5 10.77 4.85 -1.64
CA ASP A 5 11.66 4.64 -0.51
C ASP A 5 11.53 5.84 0.43
N ALA A 6 11.19 5.60 1.71
CA ALA A 6 10.89 6.69 2.64
C ALA A 6 12.12 7.51 3.04
N ASP A 7 13.32 6.93 2.95
CA ASP A 7 14.57 7.59 3.33
C ASP A 7 15.11 8.45 2.18
N THR A 8 14.92 8.02 0.94
CA THR A 8 15.48 8.69 -0.25
C THR A 8 14.45 9.43 -1.10
N GLY A 9 13.16 9.19 -0.92
CA GLY A 9 12.07 9.72 -1.75
C GLY A 9 12.00 9.14 -3.17
N LYS A 10 12.91 8.21 -3.52
CA LYS A 10 13.00 7.60 -4.85
C LYS A 10 11.78 6.75 -5.13
N ILE A 11 11.18 6.93 -6.32
CA ILE A 11 10.08 6.09 -6.79
C ILE A 11 10.59 4.65 -6.99
N LEU A 12 9.97 3.73 -6.27
CA LEU A 12 10.22 2.29 -6.38
C LEU A 12 9.27 1.65 -7.37
N TRP A 13 8.01 2.07 -7.37
CA TRP A 13 6.95 1.53 -8.21
C TRP A 13 5.81 2.54 -8.36
N GLN A 14 5.11 2.50 -9.50
CA GLN A 14 3.96 3.34 -9.78
C GLN A 14 3.01 2.62 -10.74
N LEU A 15 1.70 2.78 -10.51
CA LEU A 15 0.64 2.26 -11.36
C LEU A 15 -0.53 3.23 -11.38
N ASN A 16 -1.18 3.38 -12.54
CA ASN A 16 -2.32 4.27 -12.75
C ASN A 16 -3.66 3.52 -12.90
N GLU A 17 -3.66 2.21 -12.68
CA GLU A 17 -4.86 1.36 -12.69
C GLU A 17 -5.56 1.37 -11.32
N ASP A 18 -6.87 1.10 -11.34
CA ASP A 18 -7.69 1.01 -10.13
C ASP A 18 -7.62 -0.39 -9.51
N LEU A 19 -6.80 -0.50 -8.46
CA LEU A 19 -6.63 -1.74 -7.68
C LEU A 19 -7.71 -1.93 -6.60
N SER A 20 -8.71 -1.05 -6.51
CA SER A 20 -9.81 -1.15 -5.54
C SER A 20 -11.00 -1.95 -6.06
N VAL A 21 -11.03 -2.26 -7.37
CA VAL A 21 -12.10 -3.05 -7.99
C VAL A 21 -12.13 -4.45 -7.37
N PRO A 22 -13.26 -4.87 -6.76
CA PRO A 22 -13.37 -6.16 -6.08
C PRO A 22 -13.52 -7.32 -7.09
N GLU A 23 -13.48 -8.55 -6.57
CA GLU A 23 -13.74 -9.81 -7.30
C GLU A 23 -12.76 -10.18 -8.43
N ILE A 24 -11.78 -9.32 -8.69
CA ILE A 24 -10.69 -9.60 -9.61
C ILE A 24 -9.37 -9.67 -8.85
N GLU A 25 -8.53 -10.62 -9.23
CA GLU A 25 -7.16 -10.69 -8.73
C GLU A 25 -6.29 -9.74 -9.55
N HIS A 26 -5.73 -8.74 -8.87
CA HIS A 26 -4.83 -7.77 -9.49
C HIS A 26 -3.36 -8.19 -9.33
N GLU A 27 -2.55 -7.99 -10.36
CA GLU A 27 -1.11 -8.27 -10.33
C GLU A 27 -0.29 -6.98 -10.23
N ALA A 28 0.65 -6.91 -9.28
CA ALA A 28 1.61 -5.82 -9.16
C ALA A 28 3.06 -6.33 -9.17
N ARG A 29 3.85 -5.90 -10.16
CA ARG A 29 5.28 -6.26 -10.27
C ARG A 29 6.16 -5.21 -9.60
N VAL A 30 6.39 -5.38 -8.29
CA VAL A 30 7.20 -4.46 -7.49
C VAL A 30 8.67 -4.88 -7.46
N PRO A 31 9.64 -3.96 -7.60
CA PRO A 31 11.06 -4.33 -7.54
C PRO A 31 11.47 -4.89 -6.18
N LYS A 32 12.21 -6.01 -6.18
CA LYS A 32 12.69 -6.69 -4.95
C LYS A 32 13.43 -5.79 -3.95
N ARG A 33 14.03 -4.69 -4.42
CA ARG A 33 14.71 -3.71 -3.56
C ARG A 33 13.78 -3.06 -2.53
N VAL A 34 12.45 -3.08 -2.74
CA VAL A 34 11.47 -2.59 -1.76
C VAL A 34 11.60 -3.31 -0.41
N LEU A 35 11.99 -4.58 -0.41
CA LEU A 35 12.17 -5.39 0.81
C LEU A 35 13.42 -5.00 1.62
N LYS A 36 14.27 -4.12 1.07
CA LYS A 36 15.46 -3.58 1.74
C LYS A 36 15.23 -2.18 2.29
N CYS A 37 14.07 -1.57 2.00
CA CYS A 37 13.74 -0.26 2.53
C CYS A 37 13.36 -0.40 4.01
N ARG A 38 13.88 0.49 4.85
CA ARG A 38 13.46 0.59 6.25
C ARG A 38 11.99 0.94 6.36
N ALA A 39 11.53 1.83 5.47
CA ALA A 39 10.13 2.15 5.31
C ALA A 39 9.81 2.52 3.84
N VAL A 40 8.57 2.32 3.45
CA VAL A 40 8.03 2.67 2.14
C VAL A 40 6.94 3.71 2.34
N SER A 41 7.09 4.86 1.69
CA SER A 41 6.02 5.85 1.58
C SER A 41 5.10 5.46 0.42
N ARG A 42 3.81 5.30 0.70
CA ARG A 42 2.78 5.00 -0.29
C ARG A 42 1.93 6.22 -0.52
N GLU A 43 1.62 6.51 -1.77
CA GLU A 43 0.65 7.52 -2.16
C GLU A 43 -0.48 6.90 -2.99
N ILE A 44 -1.72 7.09 -2.53
CA ILE A 44 -2.95 6.70 -3.23
C ILE A 44 -3.66 7.98 -3.65
N ASN A 45 -4.02 8.06 -4.92
CA ASN A 45 -4.94 9.07 -5.41
C ASN A 45 -6.30 8.41 -5.63
N PHE A 46 -7.36 8.99 -5.09
CA PHE A 46 -8.71 8.46 -5.21
C PHE A 46 -9.73 9.58 -5.29
N SER A 47 -10.88 9.29 -5.90
CA SER A 47 -12.02 10.21 -5.97
C SER A 47 -13.23 9.55 -5.31
N SER A 48 -14.12 10.37 -4.74
CA SER A 48 -15.39 9.89 -4.22
C SER A 48 -16.49 10.88 -4.57
N VAL A 49 -17.60 10.38 -5.13
CA VAL A 49 -18.83 11.17 -5.31
C VAL A 49 -19.52 11.35 -3.95
N GLU A 50 -19.61 10.27 -3.18
CA GLU A 50 -20.26 10.26 -1.88
C GLU A 50 -19.35 10.81 -0.76
N PRO A 51 -19.93 11.49 0.25
CA PRO A 51 -19.18 11.85 1.45
C PRO A 51 -18.89 10.60 2.30
N MET A 52 -17.78 10.62 3.04
CA MET A 52 -17.48 9.58 4.04
C MET A 52 -16.99 10.22 5.33
N GLU A 53 -17.48 9.74 6.48
CA GLU A 53 -17.09 10.30 7.78
C GLU A 53 -15.73 9.80 8.26
N LYS A 54 -15.44 8.52 8.03
CA LYS A 54 -14.24 7.84 8.55
C LYS A 54 -13.70 6.84 7.53
N PHE A 55 -13.30 7.34 6.36
CA PHE A 55 -12.67 6.50 5.35
C PHE A 55 -11.35 5.93 5.87
N ARG A 56 -11.17 4.62 5.74
CA ARG A 56 -10.05 3.87 6.30
C ARG A 56 -9.79 2.60 5.50
N LEU A 57 -8.58 2.07 5.61
CA LEU A 57 -8.14 0.81 5.01
C LEU A 57 -7.64 -0.16 6.07
N GLU A 58 -8.09 -1.41 5.95
CA GLU A 58 -7.53 -2.56 6.65
C GLU A 58 -6.90 -3.45 5.58
N GLN A 59 -5.60 -3.75 5.70
CA GLN A 59 -4.88 -4.51 4.69
C GLN A 59 -4.18 -5.70 5.34
N LYS A 60 -4.44 -6.89 4.81
CA LYS A 60 -3.80 -8.13 5.26
C LYS A 60 -2.78 -8.59 4.23
N ILE A 61 -1.60 -8.96 4.70
CA ILE A 61 -0.55 -9.52 3.86
C ILE A 61 -0.52 -11.01 4.09
N LEU A 62 -0.86 -11.76 3.04
CA LEU A 62 -0.89 -13.22 3.09
C LEU A 62 0.29 -13.81 2.33
N PHE A 63 0.91 -14.81 2.92
CA PHE A 63 1.84 -15.70 2.23
C PHE A 63 1.37 -17.13 2.38
N LYS A 64 1.08 -17.80 1.25
CA LYS A 64 0.55 -19.16 1.21
C LYS A 64 -0.67 -19.35 2.13
N GLY A 65 -1.59 -18.38 2.09
CA GLY A 65 -2.83 -18.38 2.90
C GLY A 65 -2.65 -18.04 4.38
N ARG A 66 -1.41 -17.82 4.86
CA ARG A 66 -1.15 -17.39 6.24
C ARG A 66 -0.99 -15.87 6.30
N CYS A 67 -1.71 -15.23 7.21
CA CYS A 67 -1.56 -13.80 7.47
C CYS A 67 -0.22 -13.54 8.17
N LEU A 68 0.62 -12.71 7.57
CA LEU A 68 1.91 -12.29 8.12
C LEU A 68 1.78 -10.97 8.87
N GLU A 69 1.07 -10.01 8.26
CA GLU A 69 0.90 -8.67 8.78
C GLU A 69 -0.51 -8.16 8.51
N GLU A 70 -0.99 -7.32 9.41
CA GLU A 70 -2.23 -6.54 9.26
C GLU A 70 -1.90 -5.07 9.47
N TRP A 71 -2.30 -4.23 8.52
CA TRP A 71 -2.07 -2.79 8.57
C TRP A 71 -3.39 -2.04 8.59
N PHE A 72 -3.44 -0.98 9.39
CA PHE A 72 -4.60 -0.13 9.58
C PHE A 72 -4.22 1.30 9.22
N PHE A 73 -4.94 1.90 8.27
CA PHE A 73 -4.71 3.28 7.85
C PHE A 73 -6.03 4.05 7.90
N GLU A 74 -6.02 5.23 8.51
CA GLU A 74 -7.18 6.12 8.54
C GLU A 74 -6.92 7.36 7.68
N PHE A 75 -7.85 7.65 6.78
CA PHE A 75 -7.88 8.90 6.02
C PHE A 75 -8.78 9.93 6.73
N GLY A 76 -9.92 9.49 7.24
CA GLY A 76 -10.90 10.34 7.92
C GLY A 76 -11.99 10.83 6.98
N PHE A 77 -12.38 12.09 7.13
CA PHE A 77 -13.49 12.69 6.39
C PHE A 77 -13.15 12.86 4.91
N VAL A 78 -14.06 12.45 4.02
CA VAL A 78 -13.98 12.63 2.57
C VAL A 78 -15.11 13.54 2.13
N ILE A 79 -14.75 14.67 1.52
CA ILE A 79 -15.69 15.63 0.94
C ILE A 79 -16.37 14.97 -0.27
N PRO A 80 -17.69 15.15 -0.49
CA PRO A 80 -18.34 14.62 -1.67
C PRO A 80 -17.80 15.28 -2.95
N ASN A 81 -17.76 14.53 -4.05
CA ASN A 81 -17.19 14.94 -5.34
C ASN A 81 -15.73 15.44 -5.26
N SER A 82 -14.94 14.90 -4.32
CA SER A 82 -13.53 15.28 -4.15
C SER A 82 -12.59 14.28 -4.80
N THR A 83 -11.38 14.75 -5.11
CA THR A 83 -10.23 13.91 -5.45
C THR A 83 -9.12 14.21 -4.45
N ASN A 84 -8.61 13.16 -3.81
CA ASN A 84 -7.68 13.26 -2.70
C ASN A 84 -6.41 12.49 -3.01
N THR A 85 -5.31 12.99 -2.48
CA THR A 85 -4.03 12.29 -2.44
C THR A 85 -3.74 11.93 -0.99
N TRP A 86 -3.66 10.63 -0.70
CA TRP A 86 -3.42 10.08 0.62
C TRP A 86 -2.05 9.45 0.69
N GLN A 87 -1.21 9.97 1.58
CA GLN A 87 0.10 9.42 1.87
C GLN A 87 0.06 8.58 3.16
N SER A 88 0.66 7.39 3.12
CA SER A 88 0.81 6.49 4.26
C SER A 88 2.25 6.02 4.35
N LEU A 89 2.77 5.86 5.57
CA LEU A 89 4.07 5.26 5.81
C LEU A 89 3.89 3.78 6.19
N ILE A 90 4.65 2.91 5.54
CA ILE A 90 4.70 1.48 5.82
C ILE A 90 6.10 1.17 6.33
N GLU A 91 6.23 0.85 7.61
CA GLU A 91 7.51 0.47 8.20
C GLU A 91 7.79 -1.01 7.95
N ALA A 92 9.03 -1.35 7.64
CA ALA A 92 9.42 -2.74 7.52
C ALA A 92 9.42 -3.42 8.89
N ALA A 93 8.93 -4.65 8.94
CA ALA A 93 9.20 -5.53 10.06
C ALA A 93 10.73 -5.71 10.24
N PRO A 94 11.20 -6.04 11.46
CA PRO A 94 12.62 -6.31 11.71
C PRO A 94 13.19 -7.31 10.69
N GLU A 95 14.45 -7.13 10.29
CA GLU A 95 15.10 -7.99 9.26
C GLU A 95 15.01 -9.49 9.57
N SER A 96 15.01 -9.87 10.86
CA SER A 96 14.87 -11.25 11.31
C SER A 96 13.52 -11.89 10.97
N GLN A 97 12.50 -11.08 10.70
CA GLN A 97 11.14 -11.49 10.32
C GLN A 97 10.90 -11.35 8.82
N MET A 98 11.79 -10.67 8.09
CA MET A 98 11.66 -10.45 6.65
C MET A 98 12.02 -11.72 5.88
N MET A 99 11.10 -12.18 5.03
CA MET A 99 11.34 -13.32 4.16
C MET A 99 12.16 -12.90 2.93
N PRO A 100 13.13 -13.73 2.50
CA PRO A 100 13.91 -13.43 1.30
C PRO A 100 13.04 -13.39 0.03
N ALA A 101 13.36 -12.50 -0.90
CA ALA A 101 12.58 -12.30 -2.13
C ALA A 101 12.40 -13.55 -3.01
N ASN A 102 13.30 -14.53 -2.92
CA ASN A 102 13.20 -15.80 -3.63
C ASN A 102 12.21 -16.78 -2.99
N VAL A 103 11.88 -16.59 -1.71
CA VAL A 103 10.84 -17.35 -0.99
C VAL A 103 9.44 -16.80 -1.30
N LEU A 104 9.35 -15.50 -1.61
CA LEU A 104 8.12 -14.78 -2.00
C LEU A 104 7.69 -15.01 -3.47
N LYS A 105 8.22 -16.03 -4.14
CA LYS A 105 7.86 -16.40 -5.51
C LYS A 105 6.67 -17.34 -5.56
#